data_AF-A0A2E7X7C7-F1
#
_entry.id   AF-A0A2E7X7C7-F1
#
_cell.length_a   1.000
_cell.length_b   1.000
_cell.length_c   1.000
_cell.angle_alpha   90.00
_cell.angle_beta   90.00
_cell.angle_gamma   90.00
#
_symmetry.space_group_name_H-M   'P 1'
#
loop_
_entity.id
_entity.type
_entity.pdbx_description
1 polymer ?
#
loop_
_entity_poly.entity_id
_entity_poly.type
_entity_poly.pdbx_seq_one_letter_code
_entity_poly.pdbx_strand_id
1 'polypeptide(L)'
;MGNLTATDRLRRLLAIIPWVAAEGGMSPKEIARRFDYPSEDLFEDLWDVVQMIGVAPFGPGDMLLAQVDDDWVHIEYSSWFARPMTLRPEEVLRLL
;
A
#
# COMPACT_ATOMS: atom_id res chain seq x y z
N MET A 1 9.12 -21.42 1.00
CA MET A 1 8.88 -20.17 0.25
C MET A 1 9.82 -19.14 0.83
N GLY A 2 10.69 -18.53 0.02
CA GLY A 2 11.67 -17.57 0.53
C GLY A 2 10.98 -16.27 0.94
N ASN A 3 11.37 -15.70 2.08
CA ASN A 3 10.86 -14.40 2.52
C ASN A 3 11.08 -13.36 1.43
N LEU A 4 10.07 -12.52 1.18
CA LEU A 4 10.20 -11.39 0.27
C LEU A 4 11.32 -10.46 0.75
N THR A 5 12.19 -10.04 -0.17
CA THR A 5 13.16 -8.99 0.14
C THR A 5 12.42 -7.66 0.37
N ALA A 6 13.05 -6.72 1.07
CA ALA A 6 12.45 -5.39 1.28
C ALA A 6 12.09 -4.70 -0.04
N THR A 7 12.91 -4.88 -1.08
CA THR A 7 12.64 -4.35 -2.43
C THR A 7 11.44 -5.01 -3.08
N ASP A 8 11.28 -6.34 -2.93
CA ASP A 8 10.12 -7.05 -3.46
C ASP A 8 8.83 -6.62 -2.76
N ARG A 9 8.86 -6.50 -1.42
CA ARG A 9 7.74 -5.98 -0.61
C ARG A 9 7.34 -4.60 -1.08
N LEU A 10 8.29 -3.66 -1.14
CA LEU A 10 8.04 -2.28 -1.58
C LEU A 10 7.40 -2.24 -2.98
N ARG A 11 7.99 -2.95 -3.96
CA ARG A 11 7.48 -2.98 -5.33
C ARG A 11 6.04 -3.48 -5.40
N ARG A 12 5.73 -4.53 -4.63
CA ARG A 12 4.39 -5.14 -4.62
C ARG A 12 3.38 -4.26 -3.88
N LEU A 13 3.73 -3.71 -2.72
CA LEU A 13 2.87 -2.78 -1.97
C LEU A 13 2.52 -1.53 -2.79
N LEU A 14 3.49 -0.96 -3.50
CA LEU A 14 3.26 0.17 -4.42
C LEU A 14 2.29 -0.17 -5.57
N ALA A 15 2.13 -1.45 -5.92
CA ALA A 15 1.14 -1.90 -6.89
C ALA A 15 -0.21 -2.28 -6.26
N ILE A 16 -0.19 -2.88 -5.06
CA ILE A 16 -1.38 -3.28 -4.28
C ILE A 16 -2.20 -2.04 -3.90
N ILE A 17 -1.56 -1.04 -3.29
CA ILE A 17 -2.22 0.16 -2.74
C ILE A 17 -3.15 0.83 -3.78
N PRO A 18 -2.65 1.28 -4.95
CA PRO A 18 -3.51 1.94 -5.93
C PRO A 18 -4.56 1.02 -6.55
N TRP A 19 -4.28 -0.28 -6.67
CA TRP A 19 -5.24 -1.22 -7.23
C TRP A 19 -6.40 -1.47 -6.26
N VAL A 20 -6.14 -1.76 -4.99
CA VAL A 20 -7.19 -1.96 -3.97
C VAL A 20 -8.04 -0.71 -3.82
N ALA A 21 -7.41 0.47 -3.80
CA ALA A 21 -8.13 1.74 -3.73
C ALA A 21 -9.06 1.94 -4.94
N ALA A 22 -8.61 1.61 -6.16
CA ALA A 22 -9.42 1.73 -7.37
C ALA A 22 -10.61 0.77 -7.41
N GLU A 23 -10.48 -0.43 -6.83
CA GLU A 23 -11.56 -1.43 -6.76
C GLU A 23 -12.54 -1.16 -5.60
N GLY A 24 -12.25 -0.20 -4.71
CA GLY A 24 -13.06 0.08 -3.52
C GLY A 24 -12.82 -0.90 -2.36
N GLY A 25 -11.75 -1.70 -2.44
CA GLY A 25 -11.40 -2.75 -1.49
C GLY A 25 -11.33 -4.13 -2.14
N MET A 26 -10.73 -5.09 -1.45
CA MET A 26 -10.53 -6.45 -1.97
C MET A 26 -10.32 -7.46 -0.84
N SER A 27 -10.60 -8.74 -1.08
CA SER A 27 -10.25 -9.79 -0.11
C SER A 27 -8.73 -10.01 -0.01
N PRO A 28 -8.16 -10.26 1.18
CA PRO A 28 -6.74 -10.58 1.34
C PRO A 28 -6.28 -11.75 0.46
N LYS A 29 -7.14 -12.76 0.29
CA LYS A 29 -6.86 -13.93 -0.55
C LYS A 29 -6.66 -13.56 -2.02
N GLU A 30 -7.48 -12.65 -2.54
CA GLU A 30 -7.36 -12.21 -3.93
C GLU A 30 -6.14 -11.30 -4.12
N ILE A 31 -5.83 -10.44 -3.15
CA ILE A 31 -4.61 -9.63 -3.16
C ILE A 31 -3.37 -10.54 -3.19
N ALA A 32 -3.29 -11.48 -2.25
CA ALA A 32 -2.20 -12.46 -2.16
C ALA A 32 -2.01 -13.22 -3.48
N ARG A 33 -3.11 -13.73 -4.05
CA ARG A 33 -3.09 -14.44 -5.34
C ARG A 33 -2.63 -13.55 -6.50
N ARG A 34 -3.15 -12.32 -6.58
CA ARG A 34 -2.89 -11.41 -7.70
C ARG A 34 -1.46 -10.90 -7.73
N PHE A 35 -0.90 -10.58 -6.56
CA PHE A 35 0.44 -10.00 -6.42
C PHE A 35 1.51 -10.98 -5.97
N ASP A 36 1.18 -12.28 -5.94
CA ASP A 36 2.05 -13.36 -5.50
C ASP A 36 2.56 -13.16 -4.05
N TYR A 37 1.76 -12.50 -3.20
CA TYR A 37 2.16 -12.11 -1.86
C TYR A 37 1.89 -13.24 -0.85
N PRO A 38 2.86 -13.64 0.00
CA PRO A 38 2.60 -14.58 1.09
C PRO A 38 1.55 -14.03 2.04
N SER A 39 0.50 -14.81 2.35
CA SER A 39 -0.64 -14.31 3.13
C SER A 39 -0.27 -13.83 4.53
N GLU A 40 0.68 -14.51 5.19
CA GLU A 40 1.16 -14.13 6.52
C GLU A 40 1.86 -12.76 6.49
N ASP A 41 2.73 -12.55 5.50
CA ASP A 41 3.43 -11.27 5.29
C ASP A 41 2.46 -10.15 4.86
N LEU A 42 1.42 -10.47 4.09
CA LEU A 42 0.52 -9.48 3.52
C LEU A 42 -0.23 -8.72 4.63
N PHE A 43 -0.76 -9.43 5.62
CA PHE A 43 -1.49 -8.81 6.72
C PHE A 43 -0.56 -7.91 7.55
N GLU A 44 0.63 -8.42 7.89
CA GLU A 44 1.66 -7.67 8.64
C GLU A 44 2.05 -6.40 7.87
N ASP A 45 2.36 -6.50 6.59
CA ASP A 45 2.80 -5.33 5.81
C ASP A 45 1.67 -4.30 5.60
N LEU A 46 0.42 -4.74 5.41
CA LEU A 46 -0.71 -3.81 5.30
C LEU A 46 -0.95 -3.07 6.63
N TRP A 47 -0.79 -3.74 7.76
CA TRP A 47 -1.00 -3.16 9.08
C TRP A 47 0.20 -2.31 9.54
N ASP A 48 1.40 -2.87 9.53
CA ASP A 48 2.58 -2.25 10.13
C ASP A 48 3.25 -1.22 9.20
N VAL A 49 3.07 -1.35 7.88
CA VAL A 49 3.69 -0.43 6.90
C VAL A 49 2.65 0.48 6.27
N VAL A 50 1.60 -0.07 5.66
CA VAL A 50 0.69 0.74 4.84
C VAL A 50 -0.16 1.70 5.70
N GLN A 51 -0.65 1.29 6.86
CA GLN A 51 -1.36 2.19 7.78
C GLN A 51 -0.47 3.32 8.32
N MET A 52 0.85 3.14 8.29
CA MET A 52 1.83 4.11 8.77
C MET A 52 2.26 5.11 7.69
N ILE A 53 1.71 5.03 6.47
CA ILE A 53 1.99 5.99 5.40
C ILE A 53 1.18 7.27 5.64
N GLY A 54 1.87 8.40 5.77
CA GLY A 54 1.24 9.70 5.89
C GLY A 54 2.20 10.86 5.68
N VAL A 55 1.66 12.07 5.82
CA VAL A 55 2.41 13.32 5.73
C VAL A 55 2.45 14.01 7.09
N ALA A 56 3.56 14.69 7.40
CA ALA A 56 3.65 15.47 8.63
C ALA A 56 2.53 16.55 8.66
N PRO A 57 1.81 16.73 9.79
CA PRO A 57 2.15 16.31 11.15
C PRO A 57 1.62 14.93 11.61
N PHE A 58 1.15 14.06 10.69
CA PHE A 58 0.62 12.72 10.97
C PHE A 58 -0.65 12.73 11.84
N GLY A 59 -1.49 13.75 11.66
CA GLY A 59 -2.79 13.81 12.32
C GLY A 59 -3.84 12.93 11.64
N PRO A 60 -5.03 12.79 12.25
CA PRO A 60 -6.20 12.23 11.57
C PRO A 60 -6.48 12.98 10.26
N GLY A 61 -6.49 12.26 9.14
CA GLY A 61 -6.65 12.84 7.80
C GLY A 61 -5.33 13.15 7.07
N ASP A 62 -4.18 13.04 7.72
CA ASP A 62 -2.85 13.16 7.08
C ASP A 62 -2.23 11.78 6.74
N MET A 63 -2.89 10.70 7.16
CA MET A 63 -2.50 9.31 6.92
C MET A 63 -3.32 8.70 5.79
N LEU A 64 -2.74 7.73 5.09
CA LEU A 64 -3.49 6.81 4.24
C LEU A 64 -4.37 5.92 5.14
N LEU A 65 -5.64 5.78 4.77
CA LEU A 65 -6.57 4.96 5.53
C LEU A 65 -6.54 3.54 4.96
N ALA A 66 -5.88 2.61 5.66
CA ALA A 66 -5.95 1.19 5.33
C ALA A 66 -6.74 0.46 6.43
N GLN A 67 -7.93 -0.01 6.10
CA GLN A 67 -8.72 -0.87 6.97
C GLN A 67 -8.47 -2.32 6.55
N VAL A 68 -7.99 -3.13 7.49
CA VAL A 68 -7.59 -4.51 7.23
C VAL A 68 -8.36 -5.39 8.21
N ASP A 69 -9.26 -6.21 7.68
CA ASP A 69 -9.99 -7.25 8.39
C ASP A 69 -9.64 -8.63 7.78
N ASP A 70 -10.10 -9.71 8.41
CA ASP A 70 -9.81 -11.08 7.97
C ASP A 70 -10.29 -11.36 6.53
N ASP A 71 -11.41 -10.77 6.12
CA ASP A 71 -12.07 -11.04 4.84
C ASP A 71 -11.97 -9.88 3.83
N TRP A 72 -11.60 -8.67 4.28
CA TRP A 72 -11.65 -7.47 3.46
C TRP A 72 -10.56 -6.48 3.81
N VAL A 73 -9.94 -5.93 2.76
CA VAL A 73 -8.99 -4.83 2.83
C VAL A 73 -9.58 -3.66 2.08
N HIS A 74 -9.69 -2.50 2.74
CA HIS A 74 -10.09 -1.25 2.12
C HIS A 74 -8.97 -0.22 2.25
N ILE A 75 -8.65 0.47 1.15
CA ILE A 75 -7.64 1.51 1.13
C ILE A 75 -8.26 2.79 0.55
N GLU A 76 -8.16 3.87 1.30
CA GLU A 76 -8.59 5.20 0.89
C GLU A 76 -7.44 6.19 0.99
N TYR A 77 -7.27 6.99 -0.07
CA TYR A 77 -6.34 8.11 -0.07
C TYR A 77 -6.90 9.24 0.77
N SER A 78 -6.08 9.79 1.67
CA SER A 78 -6.38 11.12 2.20
C SER A 78 -6.39 12.16 1.08
N SER A 79 -7.00 13.31 1.34
CA SER A 79 -7.07 14.42 0.37
C SER A 79 -5.69 14.86 -0.13
N TRP A 80 -4.62 14.63 0.65
CA TRP A 80 -3.23 14.84 0.25
C TRP A 80 -2.78 13.95 -0.92
N PHE A 81 -3.23 12.69 -0.97
CA PHE A 81 -2.88 11.72 -2.00
C PHE A 81 -3.89 11.68 -3.16
N ALA A 82 -4.99 12.43 -3.05
CA ALA A 82 -6.05 12.48 -4.08
C ALA A 82 -5.60 13.09 -5.41
N ARG A 83 -4.46 13.78 -5.46
CA ARG A 83 -3.84 14.25 -6.70
C ARG A 83 -2.56 13.46 -6.99
N PRO A 84 -2.35 13.03 -8.24
CA PRO A 84 -1.07 12.44 -8.65
C PRO A 84 0.07 13.40 -8.32
N MET A 85 1.06 12.92 -7.57
CA MET A 85 2.27 13.71 -7.31
C MET A 85 3.06 13.83 -8.61
N THR A 86 3.28 15.07 -9.06
CA THR A 86 4.17 15.33 -10.19
C THR A 86 5.62 15.25 -9.72
N LEU A 87 6.27 14.11 -9.98
CA LEU A 87 7.69 13.95 -9.68
C LEU A 87 8.55 14.74 -10.67
N ARG A 88 9.59 15.39 -10.15
CA ARG A 88 10.63 16.01 -10.98
C ARG A 88 11.53 14.92 -11.59
N PRO A 89 12.16 15.13 -12.76
CA PRO A 89 13.00 14.11 -13.40
C PRO A 89 14.07 13.51 -12.47
N GLU A 90 14.67 14.31 -11.60
CA GLU A 90 15.66 13.87 -10.61
C GLU A 90 15.08 12.97 -9.50
N GLU A 91 13.80 13.12 -9.17
CA GLU A 91 13.11 12.29 -8.18
C GLU A 91 12.76 10.93 -8.79
N VAL A 92 12.37 10.91 -10.07
CA VAL A 92 12.13 9.68 -10.82
C VAL A 92 13.41 8.84 -10.91
N LEU A 93 14.56 9.47 -11.18
CA LEU A 93 15.84 8.77 -11.28
C LEU A 93 16.24 8.05 -9.98
N ARG A 94 15.82 8.55 -8.81
CA ARG A 94 16.10 7.93 -7.51
C ARG A 94 15.26 6.67 -7.22
N LEU A 95 14.24 6.40 -8.05
CA LEU A 95 13.36 5.24 -7.91
C LEU A 95 13.78 4.06 -8.83
N LEU A 96 14.76 4.25 -9.71
CA LEU A 96 15.33 3.24 -10.61
C LEU A 96 16.57 2.59 -9.99
#